data_AF-A0A1H3RWZ4-F1
#
_entry.id   AF-A0A1H3RWZ4-F1
#
_cell.length_a   1.000
_cell.length_b   1.000
_cell.length_c   1.000
_cell.angle_alpha   90.00
_cell.angle_beta   90.00
_cell.angle_gamma   90.00
#
_symmetry.space_group_name_H-M   'P 1'
#
loop_
_entity.id
_entity.type
_entity.pdbx_description
1 polymer ?
#
loop_
_entity_poly.entity_id
_entity_poly.type
_entity_poly.pdbx_seq_one_letter_code
_entity_poly.pdbx_strand_id
1 'polypeptide(L)'
;MEWWNAFVRWLTSPTGEFVVSDIVLPALAIIVAGLLAAWIAHGSVKRLLAKHDRELKISAIASLIDAAEQASVWNSLTPQEQILSDRATGQADIQVRLLPIKGADVAANWAAHALAEMKRESATFGYQVEPAVFEFRDRLIEWQQRPGRAKRVFQSDLERWAAEDASTQRELLAQQDAWVAQQHHSQYAGTEALSGASTTSAPSPAAEPVSYGSGASSYASPSFGSGASTAVIAPAAPLPPTHEPRPTVQQVASGNGTRGVVAGAQAPLTDLEYTVDPEEARAAGEIPPPVHAFPPRATD
;
A
#
# COMPACT_ATOMS: atom_id res chain seq x y z
N MET A 1 -7.28 50.09 -52.20
CA MET A 1 -7.13 51.38 -51.49
C MET A 1 -8.50 52.03 -51.21
N GLU A 2 -9.37 52.18 -52.22
CA GLU A 2 -10.74 52.73 -52.08
C GLU A 2 -11.58 52.11 -50.94
N TRP A 3 -11.57 50.77 -50.79
CA TRP A 3 -12.36 50.08 -49.77
C TRP A 3 -11.97 50.47 -48.32
N TRP A 4 -10.69 50.74 -48.11
CA TRP A 4 -10.15 51.06 -46.79
C TRP A 4 -10.53 52.49 -46.41
N ASN A 5 -10.42 53.40 -47.37
CA ASN A 5 -10.84 54.78 -47.18
C ASN A 5 -12.36 54.88 -46.98
N ALA A 6 -13.16 54.07 -47.67
CA ALA A 6 -14.61 53.99 -47.46
C ALA A 6 -14.95 53.49 -46.05
N PHE A 7 -14.25 52.46 -45.55
CA PHE A 7 -14.41 51.96 -44.19
C PHE A 7 -14.04 53.00 -43.13
N VAL A 8 -12.88 53.65 -43.24
CA VAL A 8 -12.44 54.68 -42.28
C VAL A 8 -13.37 55.89 -42.29
N ARG A 9 -13.88 56.31 -43.45
CA ARG A 9 -14.88 57.38 -43.57
C ARG A 9 -16.22 57.03 -42.93
N TRP A 10 -16.67 55.79 -43.08
CA TRP A 10 -17.87 55.31 -42.39
C TRP A 10 -17.65 55.25 -40.88
N LEU A 11 -16.49 54.73 -40.43
CA LEU A 11 -16.13 54.59 -39.02
C LEU A 11 -16.11 55.95 -38.29
N THR A 12 -15.67 57.00 -38.99
CA THR A 12 -15.64 58.39 -38.48
C THR A 12 -16.94 59.16 -38.74
N SER A 13 -17.95 58.54 -39.35
CA SER A 13 -19.27 59.14 -39.50
C SER A 13 -20.08 59.00 -38.20
N PRO A 14 -21.06 59.90 -37.94
CA PRO A 14 -21.88 59.84 -36.72
C PRO A 14 -22.60 58.50 -36.52
N THR A 15 -23.03 57.85 -37.61
CA THR A 15 -23.68 56.53 -37.55
C THR A 15 -22.69 55.42 -37.23
N GLY A 16 -21.46 55.50 -37.77
CA GLY A 16 -20.39 54.55 -37.46
C GLY A 16 -19.93 54.64 -36.01
N GLU A 17 -19.77 55.87 -35.50
CA GLU A 17 -19.39 56.13 -34.11
C GLU A 17 -20.40 55.55 -33.11
N PHE A 18 -21.71 55.73 -33.37
CA PHE A 18 -22.77 55.15 -32.54
C PHE A 18 -22.72 53.61 -32.54
N VAL A 19 -22.67 52.97 -33.72
CA VAL A 19 -22.64 51.50 -33.81
C VAL A 19 -21.41 50.91 -33.14
N VAL A 20 -20.24 51.53 -33.30
CA VAL A 20 -19.01 51.04 -32.69
C VAL A 20 -19.07 51.18 -31.17
N SER A 21 -19.51 52.33 -30.66
CA SER A 21 -19.46 52.63 -29.23
C SER A 21 -20.56 51.91 -28.44
N ASP A 22 -21.80 51.88 -28.94
CA ASP A 22 -22.96 51.33 -28.21
C ASP A 22 -23.15 49.81 -28.42
N ILE A 23 -22.61 49.25 -29.50
CA ILE A 23 -22.84 47.83 -29.85
C ILE A 23 -21.53 47.04 -29.88
N VAL A 24 -20.57 47.47 -30.71
CA VAL A 24 -19.36 46.66 -30.96
C VAL A 24 -18.45 46.63 -29.73
N LEU A 25 -18.21 47.78 -29.10
CA LEU A 25 -17.33 47.92 -27.95
C LEU A 25 -17.82 47.12 -26.72
N PRO A 26 -19.10 47.20 -26.30
CA PRO A 26 -19.60 46.35 -25.21
C PRO A 26 -19.62 44.86 -25.58
N ALA A 27 -19.96 44.52 -26.83
CA ALA A 27 -19.90 43.13 -27.28
C ALA A 27 -18.46 42.56 -27.20
N LEU A 28 -17.46 43.33 -27.65
CA LEU A 28 -16.06 42.94 -27.54
C LEU A 28 -15.61 42.86 -26.08
N ALA A 29 -16.04 43.79 -25.24
CA ALA A 29 -15.75 43.77 -23.80
C ALA A 29 -16.28 42.49 -23.14
N ILE A 30 -17.51 42.08 -23.46
CA ILE A 30 -18.10 40.82 -22.95
C ILE A 30 -17.29 39.61 -23.43
N ILE A 31 -16.89 39.58 -24.71
CA ILE A 31 -16.09 38.47 -25.25
C ILE A 31 -14.74 38.38 -24.55
N VAL A 32 -14.04 39.50 -24.41
CA VAL A 32 -12.72 39.56 -23.75
C VAL A 32 -12.86 39.20 -22.26
N ALA A 33 -13.87 39.71 -21.56
CA ALA A 33 -14.15 39.36 -20.18
C ALA A 33 -14.44 37.86 -20.03
N GLY A 34 -15.23 37.27 -20.93
CA GLY A 34 -15.52 35.84 -20.95
C GLY A 34 -14.27 34.98 -21.19
N LEU A 35 -13.41 35.39 -22.13
CA LEU A 35 -12.14 34.70 -22.41
C LEU A 35 -11.18 34.77 -21.22
N LEU A 36 -11.04 35.94 -20.58
CA LEU A 36 -10.21 36.11 -19.39
C LEU A 36 -10.75 35.27 -18.23
N ALA A 37 -12.05 35.30 -17.98
CA ALA A 37 -12.69 34.49 -16.95
C ALA A 37 -12.47 32.98 -17.20
N ALA A 38 -12.65 32.51 -18.43
CA ALA A 38 -12.42 31.12 -18.80
C ALA A 38 -10.95 30.71 -18.61
N TRP A 39 -9.99 31.59 -18.93
CA TRP A 39 -8.58 31.28 -18.81
C TRP A 39 -8.14 31.16 -17.34
N ILE A 40 -8.62 32.07 -16.48
CA ILE A 40 -8.40 32.01 -15.03
C ILE A 40 -9.03 30.75 -14.43
N ALA A 41 -10.28 30.44 -14.80
CA ALA A 41 -10.97 29.25 -14.33
C ALA A 41 -10.21 27.96 -14.72
N HIS A 42 -9.78 27.86 -15.97
CA HIS A 42 -9.03 26.71 -16.45
C HIS A 42 -7.68 26.54 -15.72
N GLY A 43 -6.96 27.65 -15.47
CA GLY A 43 -5.73 27.63 -14.70
C GLY A 43 -5.94 27.16 -13.25
N SER A 44 -7.00 27.62 -12.60
CA SER A 44 -7.35 27.24 -11.22
C SER A 44 -7.69 25.75 -11.11
N VAL A 45 -8.54 25.23 -12.01
CA VAL A 45 -8.93 23.82 -12.05
C VAL A 45 -7.71 22.92 -12.25
N LYS A 46 -6.84 23.24 -13.23
CA LYS A 46 -5.62 22.47 -13.47
C LYS A 46 -4.70 22.45 -12.24
N ARG A 47 -4.55 23.59 -11.56
CA ARG A 47 -3.74 23.69 -10.33
C ARG A 47 -4.36 22.88 -9.19
N LEU A 48 -5.68 22.90 -9.04
CA LEU A 48 -6.38 22.13 -8.01
C LEU A 48 -6.22 20.62 -8.23
N LEU A 49 -6.41 20.15 -9.47
CA LEU A 49 -6.17 18.74 -9.82
C LEU A 49 -4.74 18.32 -9.53
N ALA A 50 -3.74 19.14 -9.91
CA ALA A 50 -2.35 18.83 -9.64
C ALA A 50 -2.02 18.75 -8.13
N LYS A 51 -2.70 19.54 -7.29
CA LYS A 51 -2.59 19.46 -5.83
C LYS A 51 -3.20 18.16 -5.30
N HIS A 52 -4.43 17.85 -5.70
CA HIS A 52 -5.10 16.60 -5.30
C HIS A 52 -4.33 15.36 -5.75
N ASP A 53 -3.81 15.34 -6.97
CA ASP A 53 -2.96 14.24 -7.44
C ASP A 53 -1.70 14.08 -6.57
N ARG A 54 -1.12 15.18 -6.10
CA ARG A 54 0.05 15.13 -5.21
C ARG A 54 -0.32 14.62 -3.82
N GLU A 55 -1.45 15.07 -3.29
CA GLU A 55 -1.99 14.64 -1.99
C GLU A 55 -2.32 13.15 -1.99
N LEU A 56 -3.01 12.65 -3.02
CA LEU A 56 -3.34 11.22 -3.17
C LEU A 56 -2.08 10.35 -3.18
N LYS A 57 -1.03 10.79 -3.90
CA LYS A 57 0.25 10.07 -3.97
C LYS A 57 0.94 10.02 -2.62
N ILE A 58 1.00 11.15 -1.91
CA ILE A 58 1.63 11.21 -0.58
C ILE A 58 0.84 10.35 0.41
N SER A 59 -0.50 10.44 0.39
CA SER A 59 -1.37 9.67 1.27
C SER A 59 -1.23 8.16 1.06
N ALA A 60 -1.16 7.71 -0.20
CA ALA A 60 -1.02 6.30 -0.53
C ALA A 60 0.37 5.74 -0.18
N ILE A 61 1.42 6.55 -0.33
CA ILE A 61 2.76 6.16 0.11
C ILE A 61 2.84 6.13 1.65
N ALA A 62 2.25 7.12 2.32
CA ALA A 62 2.19 7.15 3.78
C ALA A 62 1.43 5.96 4.35
N SER A 63 0.31 5.54 3.74
CA SER A 63 -0.43 4.36 4.18
C SER A 63 0.34 3.05 3.98
N LEU A 64 1.16 2.94 2.93
CA LEU A 64 2.09 1.80 2.78
C LEU A 64 3.20 1.81 3.84
N ILE A 65 3.74 2.97 4.17
CA ILE A 65 4.80 3.09 5.19
C ILE A 65 4.25 2.74 6.58
N ASP A 66 3.06 3.23 6.92
CA ASP A 66 2.35 2.85 8.15
C ASP A 66 2.08 1.33 8.19
N ALA A 67 1.68 0.72 7.07
CA ALA A 67 1.56 -0.73 6.98
C ALA A 67 2.90 -1.46 7.18
N ALA A 68 4.02 -0.90 6.73
CA ALA A 68 5.35 -1.46 6.94
C ALA A 68 5.78 -1.39 8.41
N GLU A 69 5.49 -0.30 9.11
CA GLU A 69 5.72 -0.17 10.55
C GLU A 69 4.90 -1.19 11.35
N GLN A 70 3.66 -1.45 10.97
CA GLN A 70 2.85 -2.48 11.63
C GLN A 70 3.31 -3.91 11.28
N ALA A 71 3.80 -4.13 10.06
CA ALA A 71 4.36 -5.41 9.63
C ALA A 71 5.66 -5.75 10.37
N SER A 72 6.51 -4.75 10.67
CA SER A 72 7.78 -4.97 11.37
C SER A 72 7.60 -5.41 12.82
N VAL A 73 6.49 -5.04 13.46
CA VAL A 73 6.14 -5.41 14.84
C VAL A 73 5.01 -6.43 14.91
N TRP A 74 4.66 -7.09 13.79
CA TRP A 74 3.48 -7.93 13.65
C TRP A 74 3.30 -8.95 14.77
N ASN A 75 4.37 -9.65 15.15
CA ASN A 75 4.32 -10.69 16.18
C ASN A 75 4.07 -10.16 17.60
N SER A 76 4.26 -8.84 17.82
CA SER A 76 3.96 -8.18 19.11
C SER A 76 2.52 -7.67 19.20
N LEU A 77 1.82 -7.57 18.05
CA LEU A 77 0.43 -7.14 17.99
C LEU A 77 -0.50 -8.24 18.51
N THR A 78 -1.58 -7.83 19.18
CA THR A 78 -2.64 -8.75 19.57
C THR A 78 -3.39 -9.29 18.34
N PRO A 79 -4.08 -10.44 18.43
CA PRO A 79 -4.81 -11.00 17.28
C PRO A 79 -5.86 -10.06 16.67
N GLN A 80 -6.45 -9.17 17.46
CA GLN A 80 -7.41 -8.17 16.95
C GLN A 80 -6.70 -7.06 16.18
N GLU A 81 -5.58 -6.56 16.68
CA GLU A 81 -4.76 -5.55 16.00
C GLU A 81 -4.18 -6.09 14.69
N GLN A 82 -3.80 -7.37 14.66
CA GLN A 82 -3.38 -8.06 13.44
C GLN A 82 -4.44 -7.99 12.34
N ILE A 83 -5.71 -8.33 12.63
CA ILE A 83 -6.78 -8.26 11.62
C ILE A 83 -6.97 -6.83 11.09
N LEU A 84 -6.88 -5.82 11.97
CA LEU A 84 -6.98 -4.42 11.56
C LEU A 84 -5.80 -4.00 10.68
N SER A 85 -4.59 -4.46 11.01
CA SER A 85 -3.37 -4.19 10.26
C SER A 85 -3.38 -4.87 8.87
N ASP A 86 -3.85 -6.11 8.77
CA ASP A 86 -4.05 -6.79 7.47
C ASP A 86 -5.06 -6.02 6.60
N ARG A 87 -6.15 -5.52 7.21
CA ARG A 87 -7.13 -4.69 6.47
C ARG A 87 -6.51 -3.37 6.02
N ALA A 88 -5.75 -2.69 6.88
CA ALA A 88 -5.07 -1.44 6.55
C ALA A 88 -4.08 -1.64 5.39
N THR A 89 -3.30 -2.73 5.44
CA THR A 89 -2.39 -3.15 4.37
C THR A 89 -3.14 -3.38 3.05
N GLY A 90 -4.28 -4.09 3.08
CA GLY A 90 -5.10 -4.29 1.90
C GLY A 90 -5.67 -2.98 1.32
N GLN A 91 -6.06 -2.02 2.16
CA GLN A 91 -6.50 -0.71 1.70
C GLN A 91 -5.35 0.11 1.09
N ALA A 92 -4.16 0.05 1.69
CA ALA A 92 -2.97 0.72 1.17
C ALA A 92 -2.57 0.16 -0.22
N ASP A 93 -2.57 -1.16 -0.39
CA ASP A 93 -2.30 -1.80 -1.70
C ASP A 93 -3.28 -1.33 -2.78
N ILE A 94 -4.59 -1.31 -2.48
CA ILE A 94 -5.61 -0.83 -3.41
C ILE A 94 -5.36 0.65 -3.77
N GLN A 95 -5.08 1.50 -2.79
CA GLN A 95 -4.80 2.92 -3.04
C GLN A 95 -3.61 3.09 -4.00
N VAL A 96 -2.54 2.32 -3.80
CA VAL A 96 -1.32 2.40 -4.61
C VAL A 96 -1.59 1.97 -6.05
N ARG A 97 -2.34 0.88 -6.27
CA ARG A 97 -2.72 0.40 -7.61
C ARG A 97 -3.57 1.41 -8.38
N LEU A 98 -4.39 2.18 -7.67
CA LEU A 98 -5.23 3.22 -8.27
C LEU A 98 -4.46 4.52 -8.57
N LEU A 99 -3.20 4.65 -8.18
CA LEU A 99 -2.43 5.87 -8.42
C LEU A 99 -2.13 6.05 -9.92
N PRO A 100 -2.26 7.28 -10.45
CA PRO A 100 -1.86 7.61 -11.82
C PRO A 100 -0.33 7.79 -11.91
N ILE A 101 0.44 6.75 -11.55
CA ILE A 101 1.91 6.70 -11.62
C ILE A 101 2.32 5.50 -12.47
N LYS A 102 3.36 5.69 -13.30
CA LYS A 102 3.95 4.61 -14.08
C LYS A 102 4.48 3.51 -13.15
N GLY A 103 4.02 2.27 -13.37
CA GLY A 103 4.47 1.12 -12.60
C GLY A 103 3.85 1.01 -11.22
N ALA A 104 2.72 1.65 -10.96
CA ALA A 104 1.94 1.49 -9.73
C ALA A 104 1.67 0.01 -9.38
N ASP A 105 1.24 -0.80 -10.36
CA ASP A 105 1.01 -2.24 -10.13
C ASP A 105 2.28 -3.00 -9.73
N VAL A 106 3.42 -2.66 -10.33
CA VAL A 106 4.72 -3.28 -10.04
C VAL A 106 5.18 -2.87 -8.64
N ALA A 107 5.04 -1.59 -8.28
CA ALA A 107 5.33 -1.09 -6.95
C ALA A 107 4.43 -1.73 -5.89
N ALA A 108 3.13 -1.93 -6.18
CA ALA A 108 2.19 -2.60 -5.29
C ALA A 108 2.57 -4.08 -5.08
N ASN A 109 2.90 -4.81 -6.15
CA ASN A 109 3.37 -6.21 -6.03
C ASN A 109 4.68 -6.31 -5.25
N TRP A 110 5.63 -5.42 -5.52
CA TRP A 110 6.89 -5.34 -4.78
C TRP A 110 6.64 -5.04 -3.30
N ALA A 111 5.76 -4.07 -3.00
CA ALA A 111 5.43 -3.70 -1.64
C ALA A 111 4.73 -4.84 -0.89
N ALA A 112 3.80 -5.54 -1.53
CA ALA A 112 3.13 -6.70 -0.94
C ALA A 112 4.13 -7.79 -0.54
N HIS A 113 5.13 -8.07 -1.39
CA HIS A 113 6.18 -9.04 -1.08
C HIS A 113 7.09 -8.54 0.06
N ALA A 114 7.55 -7.28 0.01
CA ALA A 114 8.38 -6.70 1.06
C ALA A 114 7.68 -6.68 2.43
N LEU A 115 6.38 -6.36 2.48
CA LEU A 115 5.58 -6.41 3.70
C LEU A 115 5.43 -7.83 4.24
N ALA A 116 5.21 -8.82 3.36
CA ALA A 116 5.17 -10.22 3.75
C ALA A 116 6.50 -10.69 4.34
N GLU A 117 7.62 -10.23 3.76
CA GLU A 117 8.96 -10.53 4.25
C GLU A 117 9.21 -9.88 5.61
N MET A 118 8.91 -8.59 5.79
CA MET A 118 8.99 -7.92 7.09
C MET A 118 8.16 -8.61 8.16
N LYS A 119 6.94 -9.05 7.81
CA LYS A 119 6.06 -9.81 8.71
C LYS A 119 6.69 -11.15 9.11
N ARG A 120 7.34 -11.85 8.18
CA ARG A 120 8.10 -13.09 8.45
C ARG A 120 9.31 -12.82 9.34
N GLU A 121 10.07 -11.77 9.06
CA GLU A 121 11.27 -11.38 9.81
C GLU A 121 10.92 -10.89 11.22
N SER A 122 9.75 -10.24 11.42
CA SER A 122 9.28 -9.79 12.74
C SER A 122 9.17 -10.93 13.76
N ALA A 123 8.83 -12.14 13.29
CA ALA A 123 8.73 -13.32 14.13
C ALA A 123 10.11 -13.85 14.57
N THR A 124 11.14 -13.59 13.77
CA THR A 124 12.49 -14.15 13.95
C THR A 124 13.47 -13.16 14.57
N PHE A 125 13.36 -11.87 14.24
CA PHE A 125 14.33 -10.82 14.55
C PHE A 125 13.64 -9.54 15.03
N GLY A 126 12.92 -9.59 16.14
CA GLY A 126 12.02 -8.52 16.61
C GLY A 126 12.57 -7.08 16.72
N TYR A 127 13.88 -6.83 16.70
CA TYR A 127 14.47 -5.48 16.70
C TYR A 127 15.28 -5.13 15.44
N GLN A 128 15.47 -6.07 14.50
CA GLN A 128 16.31 -5.86 13.32
C GLN A 128 15.51 -5.56 12.05
N VAL A 129 14.19 -5.39 12.16
CA VAL A 129 13.33 -5.07 11.00
C VAL A 129 13.28 -3.57 10.72
N GLU A 130 13.68 -2.71 11.68
CA GLU A 130 13.73 -1.24 11.51
C GLU A 130 14.51 -0.78 10.26
N PRO A 131 15.73 -1.31 9.98
CA PRO A 131 16.47 -0.99 8.76
C PRO A 131 15.71 -1.34 7.48
N ALA A 132 14.95 -2.44 7.47
CA ALA A 132 14.14 -2.84 6.33
C ALA A 132 12.99 -1.85 6.08
N VAL A 133 12.36 -1.33 7.13
CA VAL A 133 11.33 -0.28 7.02
C VAL A 133 11.91 1.00 6.44
N PHE A 134 13.13 1.40 6.85
CA PHE A 134 13.80 2.58 6.27
C PHE A 134 14.13 2.40 4.79
N GLU A 135 14.69 1.26 4.38
CA GLU A 135 14.92 0.99 2.96
C GLU A 135 13.61 1.01 2.18
N PHE A 136 12.56 0.37 2.70
CA PHE A 136 11.26 0.33 2.05
C PHE A 136 10.69 1.73 1.80
N ARG A 137 10.72 2.59 2.82
CA ARG A 137 10.32 3.99 2.70
C ARG A 137 11.13 4.71 1.63
N ASP A 138 12.46 4.59 1.69
CA ASP A 138 13.35 5.31 0.79
C ASP A 138 13.15 4.87 -0.67
N ARG A 139 12.86 3.58 -0.91
CA ARG A 139 12.49 3.03 -2.22
C ARG A 139 11.15 3.57 -2.72
N LEU A 140 10.14 3.70 -1.85
CA LEU A 140 8.86 4.30 -2.22
C LEU A 140 9.01 5.80 -2.55
N ILE A 141 9.85 6.52 -1.81
CA ILE A 141 10.18 7.92 -2.09
C ILE A 141 10.94 8.03 -3.42
N GLU A 142 11.93 7.16 -3.68
CA GLU A 142 12.63 7.12 -4.96
C GLU A 142 11.66 6.84 -6.11
N TRP A 143 10.70 5.94 -5.92
CA TRP A 143 9.65 5.66 -6.90
C TRP A 143 8.74 6.86 -7.15
N GLN A 144 8.35 7.58 -6.11
CA GLN A 144 7.56 8.80 -6.26
C GLN A 144 8.31 9.86 -7.09
N GLN A 145 9.61 10.01 -6.86
CA GLN A 145 10.45 10.99 -7.55
C GLN A 145 10.81 10.55 -8.98
N ARG A 146 11.09 9.26 -9.18
CA ARG A 146 11.63 8.69 -10.43
C ARG A 146 10.95 7.35 -10.76
N PRO A 147 9.64 7.35 -11.11
CA PRO A 147 8.86 6.14 -11.24
C PRO A 147 9.36 5.19 -12.34
N GLY A 148 9.90 5.74 -13.44
CA GLY A 148 10.45 4.92 -14.52
C GLY A 148 11.72 4.15 -14.15
N ARG A 149 12.56 4.71 -13.28
CA ARG A 149 13.79 4.05 -12.80
C ARG A 149 13.45 3.04 -11.72
N ALA A 150 12.70 3.46 -10.71
CA ALA A 150 12.32 2.59 -9.60
C ALA A 150 11.48 1.39 -10.05
N LYS A 151 10.59 1.55 -11.04
CA LYS A 151 9.87 0.40 -11.64
C LYS A 151 10.82 -0.72 -12.07
N ARG A 152 11.97 -0.39 -12.67
CA ARG A 152 12.95 -1.41 -13.13
C ARG A 152 13.63 -2.09 -11.95
N VAL A 153 13.92 -1.33 -10.89
CA VAL A 153 14.48 -1.87 -9.64
C VAL A 153 13.48 -2.83 -9.00
N PHE A 154 12.23 -2.42 -8.83
CA PHE A 154 11.17 -3.28 -8.29
C PHE A 154 10.94 -4.54 -9.12
N GLN A 155 10.96 -4.42 -10.45
CA GLN A 155 10.85 -5.57 -11.34
C GLN A 155 12.03 -6.54 -11.16
N SER A 156 13.25 -6.01 -11.09
CA SER A 156 14.46 -6.79 -10.81
C SER A 156 14.40 -7.50 -9.46
N ASP A 157 13.90 -6.83 -8.42
CA ASP A 157 13.75 -7.43 -7.09
C ASP A 157 12.70 -8.54 -7.09
N LEU A 158 11.55 -8.32 -7.74
CA LEU A 158 10.50 -9.34 -7.90
C LEU A 158 11.02 -10.57 -8.67
N GLU A 159 11.81 -10.37 -9.72
CA GLU A 159 12.44 -11.45 -10.47
C GLU A 159 13.47 -12.20 -9.63
N ARG A 160 14.26 -11.48 -8.80
CA ARG A 160 15.20 -12.08 -7.86
C ARG A 160 14.47 -12.94 -6.84
N TRP A 161 13.45 -12.42 -6.18
CA TRP A 161 12.67 -13.14 -5.18
C TRP A 161 11.97 -14.36 -5.78
N ALA A 162 11.39 -14.24 -6.98
CA ALA A 162 10.79 -15.38 -7.66
C ALA A 162 11.81 -16.51 -7.96
N ALA A 163 13.06 -16.15 -8.25
CA ALA A 163 14.14 -17.13 -8.44
C ALA A 163 14.59 -17.76 -7.12
N GLU A 164 14.67 -16.99 -6.04
CA GLU A 164 14.98 -17.46 -4.67
C GLU A 164 13.90 -18.44 -4.18
N ASP A 165 12.62 -18.10 -4.33
CA ASP A 165 11.49 -18.97 -3.96
C ASP A 165 11.51 -20.29 -4.75
N ALA A 166 11.73 -20.22 -6.07
CA ALA A 166 11.83 -21.40 -6.91
C ALA A 166 13.05 -22.27 -6.58
N SER A 167 14.13 -21.69 -6.05
CA SER A 167 15.30 -22.44 -5.58
C SER A 167 15.01 -23.14 -4.25
N THR A 168 14.37 -22.44 -3.30
CA THR A 168 13.98 -22.97 -1.99
C THR A 168 12.99 -24.13 -2.15
N GLN A 169 12.01 -23.99 -3.04
CA GLN A 169 11.03 -25.06 -3.30
C GLN A 169 11.68 -26.32 -3.88
N ARG A 170 12.65 -26.17 -4.79
CA ARG A 170 13.39 -27.32 -5.35
C ARG A 170 14.20 -28.04 -4.28
N GLU A 171 14.84 -27.30 -3.38
CA GLU A 171 15.60 -27.87 -2.27
C GLU A 171 14.68 -28.63 -1.29
N LEU A 172 13.52 -28.07 -0.94
CA LEU A 172 12.54 -28.75 -0.08
C LEU A 172 12.02 -30.07 -0.70
N LEU A 173 11.78 -30.09 -2.02
CA LEU A 173 11.39 -31.32 -2.73
C LEU A 173 12.53 -32.35 -2.73
N ALA A 174 13.77 -31.93 -2.97
CA ALA A 174 14.92 -32.84 -2.91
C ALA A 174 15.12 -33.43 -1.50
N GLN A 175 14.92 -32.62 -0.44
CA GLN A 175 14.96 -33.10 0.94
C GLN A 175 13.83 -34.09 1.25
N GLN A 176 12.62 -33.83 0.74
CA GLN A 176 11.51 -34.76 0.86
C GLN A 176 11.82 -36.10 0.17
N ASP A 177 12.35 -36.07 -1.05
CA ASP A 177 12.73 -37.27 -1.80
C ASP A 177 13.85 -38.06 -1.09
N ALA A 178 14.86 -37.36 -0.58
CA ALA A 178 15.95 -37.97 0.19
C ALA A 178 15.44 -38.61 1.49
N TRP A 179 14.53 -37.94 2.20
CA TRP A 179 13.91 -38.47 3.40
C TRP A 179 13.08 -39.74 3.10
N VAL A 180 12.31 -39.72 2.01
CA VAL A 180 11.55 -40.89 1.55
C VAL A 180 12.50 -42.03 1.19
N ALA A 181 13.57 -41.77 0.44
CA ALA A 181 14.58 -42.78 0.11
C ALA A 181 15.23 -43.40 1.36
N GLN A 182 15.51 -42.58 2.37
CA GLN A 182 16.06 -43.05 3.65
C GLN A 182 15.09 -43.94 4.43
N GLN A 183 13.79 -43.60 4.42
CA GLN A 183 12.74 -44.44 5.02
C GLN A 183 12.58 -45.77 4.28
N HIS A 184 12.60 -45.78 2.95
CA HIS A 184 12.58 -47.02 2.18
C HIS A 184 13.82 -47.87 2.48
N HIS A 185 15.02 -47.27 2.52
CA HIS A 185 16.25 -48.00 2.82
C HIS A 185 16.22 -48.63 4.23
N SER A 186 15.72 -47.93 5.25
CA SER A 186 15.63 -48.48 6.61
C SER A 186 14.59 -49.59 6.76
N GLN A 187 13.47 -49.52 6.04
CA GLN A 187 12.44 -50.57 6.05
C GLN A 187 12.89 -51.86 5.34
N TYR A 188 13.64 -51.75 4.24
CA TYR A 188 14.11 -52.92 3.48
C TYR A 188 15.46 -53.47 3.96
N ALA A 189 16.32 -52.67 4.60
CA ALA A 189 17.57 -53.16 5.19
C ALA A 189 17.35 -54.19 6.31
N GLY A 190 16.22 -54.13 7.03
CA GLY A 190 15.82 -55.14 8.03
C GLY A 190 15.31 -56.46 7.44
N THR A 191 14.86 -56.46 6.17
CA THR A 191 14.31 -57.64 5.50
C THR A 191 15.39 -58.37 4.68
N GLU A 192 16.40 -57.65 4.18
CA GLU A 192 17.52 -58.23 3.43
C GLU A 192 18.51 -59.00 4.32
N ALA A 193 18.68 -58.60 5.59
CA ALA A 193 19.50 -59.33 6.56
C ALA A 193 18.95 -60.73 6.92
N LEU A 194 17.69 -61.02 6.62
CA LEU A 194 17.06 -62.34 6.82
C LEU A 194 16.97 -63.19 5.53
N SER A 195 17.27 -62.63 4.35
CA SER A 195 17.25 -63.36 3.07
C SER A 195 18.63 -63.78 2.55
N GLY A 196 19.72 -63.39 3.23
CA GLY A 196 21.11 -63.70 2.84
C GLY A 196 21.64 -65.09 3.22
N ALA A 197 20.87 -65.95 3.90
CA ALA A 197 21.31 -67.28 4.32
C ALA A 197 20.31 -68.36 3.89
N SER A 198 20.16 -68.57 2.59
CA SER A 198 19.57 -69.80 2.04
C SER A 198 20.23 -70.12 0.69
N THR A 199 21.48 -70.58 0.76
CA THR A 199 22.03 -71.45 -0.27
C THR A 199 21.27 -72.77 -0.24
N THR A 200 20.38 -73.02 -1.19
CA THR A 200 20.02 -74.38 -1.60
C THR A 200 19.73 -74.42 -3.09
N SER A 201 20.45 -75.33 -3.73
CA SER A 201 20.57 -75.66 -5.14
C SER A 201 19.24 -75.97 -5.84
N ALA A 202 19.11 -75.54 -7.10
CA ALA A 202 18.21 -76.13 -8.10
C ALA A 202 18.84 -77.44 -8.67
N PRO A 203 18.22 -78.24 -9.59
CA PRO A 203 16.90 -78.11 -10.26
C PRO A 203 16.12 -79.43 -10.50
N SER A 204 14.82 -79.40 -10.84
CA SER A 204 14.23 -80.10 -12.01
C SER A 204 12.69 -80.02 -12.12
N PRO A 205 12.11 -80.19 -13.34
CA PRO A 205 10.76 -79.75 -13.70
C PRO A 205 9.75 -80.89 -13.92
N ALA A 206 8.45 -80.62 -13.77
CA ALA A 206 7.36 -81.29 -14.52
C ALA A 206 5.96 -80.71 -14.24
N ALA A 207 5.20 -80.59 -15.33
CA ALA A 207 3.74 -80.72 -15.49
C ALA A 207 2.79 -79.54 -15.20
N GLU A 208 2.19 -79.07 -16.31
CA GLU A 208 0.94 -78.29 -16.50
C GLU A 208 -0.31 -79.08 -16.02
N PRO A 209 -1.57 -78.71 -16.32
CA PRO A 209 -2.23 -77.41 -16.59
C PRO A 209 -3.49 -77.23 -15.68
N VAL A 210 -4.16 -76.06 -15.69
CA VAL A 210 -5.61 -75.89 -16.00
C VAL A 210 -6.11 -74.47 -15.72
N SER A 211 -7.18 -74.17 -16.46
CA SER A 211 -7.74 -72.87 -16.77
C SER A 211 -8.94 -72.47 -15.89
N TYR A 212 -9.28 -71.19 -15.99
CA TYR A 212 -10.55 -70.49 -15.71
C TYR A 212 -11.11 -70.40 -14.27
N GLY A 213 -11.34 -69.16 -13.83
CA GLY A 213 -12.20 -68.86 -12.68
C GLY A 213 -12.33 -67.37 -12.38
N SER A 214 -13.32 -66.73 -12.99
CA SER A 214 -13.82 -65.39 -12.68
C SER A 214 -14.18 -65.22 -11.18
N GLY A 215 -13.85 -64.07 -10.60
CA GLY A 215 -14.29 -63.71 -9.24
C GLY A 215 -13.92 -62.28 -8.88
N ALA A 216 -14.81 -61.34 -9.16
CA ALA A 216 -14.77 -59.98 -8.63
C ALA A 216 -14.96 -59.99 -7.10
N SER A 217 -14.17 -59.19 -6.37
CA SER A 217 -14.56 -58.59 -5.08
C SER A 217 -13.57 -57.48 -4.68
N SER A 218 -13.96 -56.25 -4.99
CA SER A 218 -14.13 -55.14 -4.05
C SER A 218 -13.23 -55.10 -2.81
N TYR A 219 -12.16 -54.28 -2.83
CA TYR A 219 -11.72 -53.55 -1.63
C TYR A 219 -11.31 -52.12 -1.99
N ALA A 220 -11.86 -51.22 -1.19
CA ALA A 220 -11.93 -49.78 -1.38
C ALA A 220 -10.57 -49.08 -1.24
N SER A 221 -10.33 -48.09 -2.10
CA SER A 221 -9.33 -47.04 -1.87
C SER A 221 -9.91 -45.98 -0.93
N PRO A 222 -9.23 -45.58 0.17
CA PRO A 222 -9.52 -44.31 0.80
C PRO A 222 -8.86 -43.20 -0.03
N SER A 223 -9.66 -42.48 -0.82
CA SER A 223 -9.26 -41.18 -1.34
C SER A 223 -9.32 -40.16 -0.19
N PHE A 224 -8.16 -39.71 0.29
CA PHE A 224 -8.09 -38.48 1.07
C PHE A 224 -8.21 -37.30 0.10
N GLY A 225 -9.45 -36.95 -0.19
CA GLY A 225 -9.82 -35.72 -0.87
C GLY A 225 -9.56 -34.54 0.05
N SER A 226 -8.52 -33.80 -0.33
CA SER A 226 -8.31 -32.37 -0.11
C SER A 226 -9.53 -31.63 0.46
N GLY A 227 -9.37 -31.11 1.69
CA GLY A 227 -10.31 -30.18 2.30
C GLY A 227 -10.37 -28.88 1.53
N ALA A 228 -11.30 -28.78 0.59
CA ALA A 228 -11.82 -27.51 0.12
C ALA A 228 -12.95 -27.09 1.07
N SER A 229 -12.64 -26.16 1.98
CA SER A 229 -13.66 -25.44 2.76
C SER A 229 -14.49 -24.56 1.83
N THR A 230 -15.54 -25.12 1.25
CA THR A 230 -16.62 -24.34 0.66
C THR A 230 -17.50 -23.83 1.79
N ALA A 231 -17.35 -22.56 2.14
CA ALA A 231 -18.28 -21.86 3.01
C ALA A 231 -19.63 -21.75 2.28
N VAL A 232 -20.58 -22.60 2.66
CA VAL A 232 -21.99 -22.47 2.27
C VAL A 232 -22.56 -21.27 3.02
N ILE A 233 -22.98 -20.25 2.26
CA ILE A 233 -23.77 -19.13 2.76
C ILE A 233 -25.16 -19.67 3.12
N ALA A 234 -25.47 -19.71 4.41
CA ALA A 234 -26.84 -19.91 4.90
C ALA A 234 -27.59 -18.56 4.90
N PRO A 235 -28.85 -18.51 4.46
CA PRO A 235 -29.66 -17.30 4.53
C PRO A 235 -29.97 -16.91 5.98
N ALA A 236 -29.92 -15.60 6.24
CA ALA A 236 -30.09 -14.99 7.55
C ALA A 236 -31.43 -15.34 8.20
N ALA A 237 -31.38 -15.82 9.45
CA ALA A 237 -32.53 -15.87 10.34
C ALA A 237 -32.75 -14.48 10.98
N PRO A 238 -34.01 -14.01 11.13
CA PRO A 238 -34.33 -12.69 11.67
C PRO A 238 -34.08 -12.63 13.19
N LEU A 239 -33.49 -11.52 13.64
CA LEU A 239 -33.25 -11.18 15.04
C LEU A 239 -34.57 -10.90 15.80
N PRO A 240 -34.68 -11.25 17.10
CA PRO A 240 -35.81 -10.85 17.94
C PRO A 240 -35.77 -9.33 18.24
N PRO A 241 -36.94 -8.67 18.41
CA PRO A 241 -37.00 -7.23 18.66
C PRO A 241 -36.63 -6.88 20.11
N THR A 242 -35.50 -6.22 20.32
CA THR A 242 -35.20 -5.51 21.57
C THR A 242 -35.82 -4.12 21.50
N HIS A 243 -36.91 -3.92 22.23
CA HIS A 243 -37.45 -2.62 22.56
C HIS A 243 -36.56 -1.95 23.62
N GLU A 244 -35.96 -0.81 23.29
CA GLU A 244 -35.67 0.24 24.28
C GLU A 244 -36.10 1.62 23.73
N PRO A 245 -36.81 2.43 24.53
CA PRO A 245 -37.38 3.70 24.10
C PRO A 245 -36.36 4.84 24.11
N ARG A 246 -36.30 5.53 22.96
CA ARG A 246 -35.60 6.78 22.73
C ARG A 246 -36.27 7.94 23.49
N PRO A 247 -35.58 8.73 24.33
CA PRO A 247 -36.15 9.98 24.82
C PRO A 247 -36.05 11.08 23.73
N THR A 248 -37.23 11.56 23.34
CA THR A 248 -37.46 12.77 22.54
C THR A 248 -37.07 14.01 23.35
N VAL A 249 -36.18 14.85 22.82
CA VAL A 249 -36.01 16.23 23.32
C VAL A 249 -36.77 17.16 22.39
N GLN A 250 -37.98 17.53 22.80
CA GLN A 250 -38.76 18.64 22.25
C GLN A 250 -38.74 19.79 23.25
N GLN A 251 -38.03 20.84 22.86
CA GLN A 251 -38.34 22.27 23.05
C GLN A 251 -39.43 22.65 24.07
N VAL A 252 -39.05 23.32 25.16
CA VAL A 252 -39.92 24.23 25.91
C VAL A 252 -39.16 25.52 26.21
N ALA A 253 -39.75 26.63 25.74
CA ALA A 253 -39.33 27.99 26.02
C ALA A 253 -39.97 28.53 27.30
N SER A 254 -39.36 29.61 27.83
CA SER A 254 -39.85 30.59 28.81
C SER A 254 -39.39 30.40 30.26
N GLY A 255 -38.69 31.42 30.79
CA GLY A 255 -38.40 31.48 32.23
C GLY A 255 -37.31 32.46 32.69
N ASN A 256 -37.44 33.73 32.30
CA ASN A 256 -36.97 34.98 32.94
C ASN A 256 -36.15 34.90 34.26
N GLY A 257 -35.02 35.63 34.36
CA GLY A 257 -34.30 35.75 35.65
C GLY A 257 -32.93 36.45 35.75
N THR A 258 -32.77 37.65 35.17
CA THR A 258 -32.00 38.82 35.68
C THR A 258 -30.51 38.73 36.15
N ARG A 259 -29.71 39.59 35.49
CA ARG A 259 -28.74 40.58 36.01
C ARG A 259 -27.26 40.19 36.23
N GLY A 260 -26.40 40.87 35.46
CA GLY A 260 -24.99 41.10 35.77
C GLY A 260 -24.28 41.82 34.61
N VAL A 261 -24.28 43.15 34.63
CA VAL A 261 -23.71 44.07 33.62
C VAL A 261 -22.26 44.39 33.97
N VAL A 262 -21.34 44.25 33.01
CA VAL A 262 -20.18 45.16 32.71
C VAL A 262 -19.53 44.67 31.40
N ALA A 263 -19.66 45.37 30.26
CA ALA A 263 -18.84 46.49 29.81
C ALA A 263 -17.42 46.10 29.35
N GLY A 264 -17.11 46.32 28.05
CA GLY A 264 -15.75 46.68 27.63
C GLY A 264 -15.16 45.94 26.42
N ALA A 265 -15.01 46.70 25.32
CA ALA A 265 -13.90 46.69 24.36
C ALA A 265 -13.82 45.62 23.25
N GLN A 266 -13.99 46.14 22.02
CA GLN A 266 -13.49 45.58 20.76
C GLN A 266 -11.98 45.81 20.59
N ALA A 267 -11.40 44.95 19.75
CA ALA A 267 -10.18 45.07 18.94
C ALA A 267 -8.86 44.51 19.53
N PRO A 268 -7.83 44.25 18.69
CA PRO A 268 -7.82 43.43 17.47
C PRO A 268 -6.64 42.42 17.45
N LEU A 269 -6.60 41.58 16.40
CA LEU A 269 -5.46 40.73 16.03
C LEU A 269 -4.15 41.55 15.91
N THR A 270 -3.09 41.04 16.54
CA THR A 270 -1.70 41.40 16.26
C THR A 270 -0.87 40.13 16.07
N ASP A 271 -0.12 40.13 14.96
CA ASP A 271 0.97 39.22 14.62
C ASP A 271 1.91 38.95 15.81
N LEU A 272 2.21 37.67 16.03
CA LEU A 272 3.40 37.24 16.76
C LEU A 272 4.34 36.56 15.76
N GLU A 273 5.17 37.41 15.13
CA GLU A 273 6.36 37.03 14.40
C GLU A 273 7.41 36.55 15.41
N TYR A 274 7.60 35.23 15.49
CA TYR A 274 8.59 34.59 16.35
C TYR A 274 9.95 34.57 15.63
N THR A 275 10.70 35.66 15.74
CA THR A 275 12.12 35.71 15.36
C THR A 275 12.95 35.31 16.57
N VAL A 276 13.47 34.09 16.58
CA VAL A 276 14.46 33.64 17.56
C VAL A 276 15.84 34.03 17.04
N ASP A 277 16.50 34.90 17.80
CA ASP A 277 17.87 35.32 17.60
C ASP A 277 18.83 34.16 18.01
N PRO A 278 19.68 33.63 17.11
CA PRO A 278 20.54 32.47 17.38
C PRO A 278 21.71 32.75 18.34
N GLU A 279 21.91 33.99 18.80
CA GLU A 279 22.95 34.33 19.77
C GLU A 279 22.51 34.12 21.23
N GLU A 280 21.21 34.21 21.54
CA GLU A 280 20.73 34.08 22.93
C GLU A 280 20.67 32.61 23.40
N ALA A 281 20.52 31.66 22.47
CA ALA A 281 20.56 30.23 22.77
C ALA A 281 21.95 29.71 23.17
N ARG A 282 23.03 30.48 22.95
CA ARG A 282 24.39 30.10 23.37
C ARG A 282 24.72 30.46 24.82
N ALA A 283 23.95 31.35 25.45
CA ALA A 283 24.17 31.75 26.84
C ALA A 283 23.53 30.80 27.87
N ALA A 284 22.62 29.91 27.43
CA ALA A 284 21.88 29.00 28.32
C ALA A 284 22.57 27.66 28.62
N GLY A 285 23.79 27.42 28.10
CA GLY A 285 24.61 26.27 28.53
C GLY A 285 24.13 24.89 28.07
N GLU A 286 23.30 24.80 27.03
CA GLU A 286 22.59 23.56 26.66
C GLU A 286 23.21 22.80 25.48
N ILE A 287 24.44 23.13 25.08
CA ILE A 287 25.15 22.43 23.99
C ILE A 287 26.50 21.89 24.51
N PRO A 288 26.69 20.55 24.60
CA PRO A 288 28.00 19.98 24.89
C PRO A 288 28.98 20.22 23.73
N PRO A 289 30.27 20.45 24.02
CA PRO A 289 31.26 20.73 22.97
C PRO A 289 31.50 19.51 22.06
N PRO A 290 31.89 19.73 20.79
CA PRO A 290 32.19 18.65 19.86
C PRO A 290 33.42 17.85 20.32
N VAL A 291 33.24 16.54 20.48
CA VAL A 291 34.31 15.58 20.76
C VAL A 291 35.07 15.30 19.47
N HIS A 292 36.05 16.12 19.11
CA HIS A 292 37.10 15.74 18.18
C HIS A 292 38.41 16.48 18.46
N ALA A 293 39.31 15.82 19.19
CA ALA A 293 40.75 16.04 19.08
C ALA A 293 41.47 14.73 19.41
N PHE A 294 41.84 13.98 18.37
CA PHE A 294 42.86 12.93 18.48
C PHE A 294 44.21 13.57 18.85
N PRO A 295 44.99 13.01 19.79
CA PRO A 295 46.36 13.45 19.99
C PRO A 295 47.28 12.92 18.86
N PRO A 296 48.33 13.66 18.48
CA PRO A 296 49.32 13.17 17.54
C PRO A 296 50.16 12.04 18.16
N ARG A 297 50.44 11.00 17.35
CA ARG A 297 51.43 9.96 17.67
C ARG A 297 52.80 10.60 17.87
N ALA A 298 53.39 10.38 19.03
CA ALA A 298 54.82 10.58 19.22
C ALA A 298 55.57 9.49 18.43
N THR A 299 56.46 9.92 17.54
CA THR A 299 57.58 9.14 17.03
C THR A 299 58.74 9.31 18.00
N ASP A 300 59.15 8.22 18.64
CA ASP A 300 60.54 7.78 18.87
C ASP A 300 60.55 6.49 19.72
#